data_AF-D4LBX1-F1
#
_entry.id   AF-D4LBX1-F1
#
_cell.length_a   1.000
_cell.length_b   1.000
_cell.length_c   1.000
_cell.angle_alpha   90.00
_cell.angle_beta   90.00
_cell.angle_gamma   90.00
#
_symmetry.space_group_name_H-M   'P 1'
#
loop_
_entity.id
_entity.type
_entity.pdbx_description
1 polymer ?
#
loop_
_entity_poly.entity_id
_entity_poly.type
_entity_poly.pdbx_seq_one_letter_code
_entity_poly.pdbx_strand_id
1 'polypeptide(L)'
;MTAGVCQNHYAEGIDSFILVSSDSDFWGLITSLPNAKFLVMYEYANCGRAIKNALKEHDIYYCSIDDFCSGNVDGFKRAVLLGILDQYLPDILYINGRDLVEHLYLEARIEGTDSEKKSFYDRYVKTLSLKIDKDGNFSIEVKK
;
A
#
# COMPACT_ATOMS: atom_id res chain seq x y z
N MET A 1 -20.56 5.15 -0.49
CA MET A 1 -20.22 4.29 -1.64
C MET A 1 -21.42 4.11 -2.58
N THR A 2 -22.57 3.61 -2.10
CA THR A 2 -23.72 3.18 -2.90
C THR A 2 -24.34 4.25 -3.82
N ALA A 3 -24.54 5.48 -3.34
CA ALA A 3 -25.19 6.54 -4.11
C ALA A 3 -24.39 6.94 -5.38
N GLY A 4 -23.06 7.01 -5.28
CA GLY A 4 -22.19 7.34 -6.42
C GLY A 4 -22.16 6.23 -7.47
N VAL A 5 -22.12 4.97 -7.05
CA VAL A 5 -22.15 3.82 -7.98
C VAL A 5 -23.46 3.78 -8.77
N CYS A 6 -24.61 3.99 -8.12
CA CYS A 6 -25.90 4.07 -8.80
C CYS A 6 -25.96 5.23 -9.80
N GLN A 7 -25.48 6.42 -9.43
CA GLN A 7 -25.41 7.56 -10.34
C GLN A 7 -24.56 7.24 -11.57
N ASN A 8 -23.36 6.70 -11.36
CA ASN A 8 -22.45 6.31 -12.42
C ASN A 8 -23.09 5.28 -13.37
N HIS A 9 -23.84 4.31 -12.85
CA HIS A 9 -24.52 3.32 -13.67
C HIS A 9 -25.66 3.92 -14.50
N TYR A 10 -26.59 4.62 -13.84
CA TYR A 10 -27.82 5.07 -14.46
C TYR A 10 -27.68 6.37 -15.28
N ALA A 11 -26.78 7.27 -14.88
CA ALA A 11 -26.60 8.56 -15.55
C ALA A 11 -25.41 8.57 -16.51
N GLU A 12 -24.34 7.83 -16.20
CA GLU A 12 -23.08 7.87 -16.98
C GLU A 12 -22.86 6.61 -17.82
N GLY A 13 -23.73 5.60 -17.68
CA GLY A 13 -23.66 4.36 -18.46
C GLY A 13 -22.49 3.45 -18.08
N ILE A 14 -21.92 3.62 -16.89
CA ILE A 14 -20.85 2.75 -16.39
C ILE A 14 -21.43 1.39 -16.01
N ASP A 15 -20.97 0.31 -16.65
CA ASP A 15 -21.54 -1.04 -16.48
C ASP A 15 -20.69 -1.97 -15.60
N SER A 16 -19.46 -1.58 -15.26
CA SER A 16 -18.47 -2.45 -14.62
C SER A 16 -17.81 -1.76 -13.44
N PHE A 17 -17.73 -2.45 -12.30
CA PHE A 17 -17.22 -1.90 -11.05
C PHE A 17 -16.24 -2.85 -10.35
N ILE A 18 -15.19 -2.27 -9.78
CA ILE A 18 -14.32 -2.96 -8.82
C ILE A 18 -14.71 -2.48 -7.43
N LEU A 19 -15.14 -3.42 -6.57
CA LEU A 19 -15.54 -3.13 -5.20
C LEU A 19 -14.42 -3.57 -4.27
N VAL A 20 -13.84 -2.59 -3.56
CA VAL A 20 -12.77 -2.78 -2.57
C VAL A 20 -13.28 -2.19 -1.26
N SER A 21 -13.76 -3.03 -0.35
CA SER A 21 -14.38 -2.56 0.89
C SER A 21 -14.33 -3.59 2.01
N SER A 22 -14.08 -3.10 3.24
CA SER A 22 -14.17 -3.86 4.49
C SER A 22 -15.58 -4.29 4.87
N ASP A 23 -16.59 -3.62 4.31
CA ASP A 23 -17.96 -3.72 4.79
C ASP A 23 -18.75 -4.74 3.98
N SER A 24 -19.66 -5.47 4.63
CA SER A 24 -20.58 -6.42 3.97
C SER A 24 -21.63 -5.75 3.06
N ASP A 25 -21.68 -4.42 3.03
CA ASP A 25 -22.73 -3.62 2.40
C ASP A 25 -22.68 -3.61 0.86
N PHE A 26 -21.65 -4.20 0.25
CA PHE A 26 -21.62 -4.40 -1.21
C PHE A 26 -22.74 -5.33 -1.70
N TRP A 27 -23.28 -6.23 -0.87
CA TRP A 27 -24.32 -7.15 -1.34
C TRP A 27 -25.60 -6.40 -1.73
N GLY A 28 -26.04 -5.43 -0.92
CA GLY A 28 -27.19 -4.59 -1.24
C GLY A 28 -26.97 -3.79 -2.53
N LEU A 29 -25.75 -3.31 -2.76
CA LEU A 29 -25.37 -2.60 -3.99
C LEU A 29 -25.43 -3.52 -5.22
N ILE A 30 -24.84 -4.72 -5.14
CA ILE A 30 -24.84 -5.72 -6.22
C ILE A 30 -26.29 -6.07 -6.60
N THR A 31 -27.14 -6.34 -5.60
CA THR A 31 -28.55 -6.68 -5.85
C THR A 31 -29.36 -5.51 -6.44
N SER A 32 -28.95 -4.26 -6.20
CA SER A 32 -29.62 -3.07 -6.74
C SER A 32 -29.25 -2.76 -8.18
N LEU A 33 -28.20 -3.40 -8.71
CA LEU A 33 -27.64 -3.18 -10.04
C LEU A 33 -27.47 -4.52 -10.78
N PRO A 34 -28.57 -5.23 -11.09
CA PRO A 34 -28.51 -6.60 -11.62
C PRO A 34 -27.85 -6.72 -13.01
N ASN A 35 -27.74 -5.60 -13.74
CA ASN A 35 -27.12 -5.55 -15.06
C ASN A 35 -25.67 -5.07 -15.04
N ALA A 36 -25.15 -4.72 -13.86
CA ALA A 36 -23.75 -4.31 -13.71
C ALA A 36 -22.85 -5.52 -13.45
N LYS A 37 -21.61 -5.44 -13.90
CA LYS A 37 -20.57 -6.44 -13.68
C LYS A 37 -19.70 -6.02 -12.51
N PHE A 38 -19.38 -6.96 -11.65
CA PHE A 38 -18.62 -6.70 -10.43
C PHE A 38 -17.38 -7.59 -10.34
N LEU A 39 -16.27 -6.98 -9.92
CA LEU A 39 -15.14 -7.66 -9.31
C LEU A 39 -15.09 -7.25 -7.83
N VAL A 40 -15.18 -8.23 -6.93
CA VAL A 40 -15.18 -7.98 -5.48
C VAL A 40 -13.84 -8.38 -4.87
N MET A 41 -13.17 -7.42 -4.22
CA MET A 41 -11.95 -7.66 -3.45
C MET A 41 -12.28 -7.65 -1.97
N TYR A 42 -11.94 -8.73 -1.25
CA TYR A 42 -12.17 -8.85 0.20
C TYR A 42 -10.87 -9.08 0.97
N GLU A 43 -10.84 -8.74 2.26
CA GLU A 43 -9.73 -9.10 3.16
C GLU A 43 -9.66 -10.60 3.43
N TYR A 44 -8.51 -11.21 3.17
CA TYR A 44 -8.30 -12.64 3.34
C TYR A 44 -8.64 -13.11 4.76
N ALA A 45 -8.20 -12.36 5.78
CA ALA A 45 -8.36 -12.71 7.19
C ALA A 45 -9.80 -12.55 7.70
N ASN A 46 -10.60 -11.67 7.08
CA ASN A 46 -11.88 -11.21 7.62
C ASN A 46 -13.11 -11.63 6.79
N CYS A 47 -12.93 -12.42 5.72
CA CYS A 47 -14.04 -12.84 4.86
C CYS A 47 -14.64 -14.20 5.24
N GLY A 48 -15.88 -14.18 5.72
CA GLY A 48 -16.67 -15.37 6.04
C GLY A 48 -17.06 -16.22 4.82
N ARG A 49 -17.25 -17.53 5.03
CA ARG A 49 -17.63 -18.50 3.97
C ARG A 49 -18.93 -18.15 3.25
N ALA A 50 -19.89 -17.54 3.95
CA ALA A 50 -21.19 -17.18 3.38
C ALA A 50 -21.07 -16.20 2.21
N ILE A 51 -20.20 -15.18 2.33
CA ILE A 51 -19.97 -14.19 1.27
C ILE A 51 -19.36 -14.85 0.04
N LYS A 52 -18.34 -15.70 0.21
CA LYS A 52 -17.70 -16.40 -0.90
C LYS A 52 -18.66 -17.32 -1.65
N ASN A 53 -19.56 -17.98 -0.92
CA ASN A 53 -20.62 -18.79 -1.52
C ASN A 53 -21.58 -17.93 -2.33
N ALA A 54 -22.08 -16.82 -1.77
CA ALA A 54 -22.99 -15.92 -2.47
C ALA A 54 -22.37 -15.36 -3.76
N LEU A 55 -21.10 -14.91 -3.70
CA LEU A 55 -20.39 -14.43 -4.89
C LEU A 55 -20.28 -15.52 -5.96
N LYS A 56 -19.98 -16.76 -5.56
CA LYS A 56 -19.87 -17.91 -6.47
C LYS A 56 -21.22 -18.32 -7.06
N GLU A 57 -22.28 -18.33 -6.27
CA GLU A 57 -23.64 -18.67 -6.71
C GLU A 57 -24.19 -17.68 -7.75
N HIS A 58 -23.78 -16.42 -7.65
CA HIS A 58 -24.21 -15.34 -8.55
C HIS A 58 -23.22 -15.05 -9.69
N ASP A 59 -22.22 -15.92 -9.91
CA ASP A 59 -21.18 -15.79 -10.95
C ASP A 59 -20.44 -14.44 -10.91
N ILE A 60 -20.15 -13.96 -9.70
CA ILE A 60 -19.44 -12.71 -9.46
C ILE A 60 -17.95 -13.01 -9.25
N TYR A 61 -17.09 -12.34 -10.01
CA TYR A 61 -15.65 -12.49 -9.85
C TYR A 61 -15.20 -11.90 -8.51
N TYR A 62 -14.31 -12.63 -7.82
CA TYR A 62 -13.76 -12.16 -6.57
C TYR A 62 -12.31 -12.59 -6.36
N CYS A 63 -11.58 -11.80 -5.58
CA CYS A 63 -10.24 -12.15 -5.11
C CYS A 63 -10.00 -11.63 -3.69
N SER A 64 -8.98 -12.17 -3.03
CA SER A 64 -8.56 -11.71 -1.72
C SER A 64 -7.44 -10.69 -1.81
N ILE A 65 -7.46 -9.71 -0.92
CA ILE A 65 -6.33 -8.84 -0.57
C ILE A 65 -5.93 -9.08 0.89
N ASP A 66 -4.73 -8.64 1.27
CA ASP A 66 -4.21 -8.86 2.63
C ASP A 66 -4.88 -7.96 3.68
N ASP A 67 -5.03 -6.66 3.40
CA ASP A 67 -5.58 -5.64 4.32
C ASP A 67 -6.09 -4.44 3.49
N PHE A 68 -7.20 -3.82 3.88
CA PHE A 68 -7.74 -2.57 3.32
C PHE A 68 -6.97 -1.30 3.78
N CYS A 69 -5.69 -1.44 4.15
CA CYS A 69 -4.86 -0.40 4.75
C CYS A 69 -5.40 0.11 6.11
N SER A 70 -5.77 -0.80 7.02
CA SER A 70 -6.50 -0.48 8.26
C SER A 70 -5.67 0.06 9.44
N GLY A 71 -4.35 0.31 9.30
CA GLY A 71 -3.62 1.04 10.35
C GLY A 71 -2.09 0.94 10.40
N ASN A 72 -1.45 0.13 9.55
CA ASN A 72 0.02 -0.04 9.57
C ASN A 72 0.73 0.56 8.33
N VAL A 73 0.10 1.55 7.69
CA VAL A 73 0.66 2.22 6.51
C VAL A 73 2.04 2.81 6.82
N ASP A 74 2.23 3.41 7.99
CA ASP A 74 3.51 4.04 8.35
C ASP A 74 4.62 3.01 8.61
N GLY A 75 4.28 1.86 9.21
CA GLY A 75 5.23 0.77 9.42
C GLY A 75 5.69 0.18 8.09
N PHE A 76 4.75 -0.01 7.16
CA PHE A 76 5.03 -0.50 5.81
C PHE A 76 5.85 0.52 4.99
N LYS A 77 5.41 1.78 4.93
CA LYS A 77 6.15 2.88 4.27
C LYS A 77 7.59 2.92 4.77
N ARG A 78 7.79 2.89 6.10
CA ARG A 78 9.13 2.87 6.70
C ARG A 78 9.95 1.66 6.26
N ALA A 79 9.36 0.46 6.28
CA ALA A 79 10.07 -0.76 5.89
C ALA A 79 10.53 -0.72 4.42
N VAL A 80 9.67 -0.24 3.52
CA VAL A 80 9.99 -0.05 2.10
C VAL A 80 11.12 0.96 1.94
N LEU A 81 11.00 2.15 2.54
CA LEU A 81 12.02 3.20 2.44
C LEU A 81 13.38 2.77 2.99
N LEU A 82 13.41 2.03 4.11
CA LEU A 82 14.64 1.46 4.66
C LEU A 82 15.25 0.40 3.73
N GLY A 83 14.41 -0.45 3.12
CA GLY A 83 14.88 -1.46 2.17
C GLY A 83 15.48 -0.86 0.90
N ILE A 84 14.98 0.29 0.45
CA ILE A 84 15.59 1.03 -0.68
C ILE A 84 16.88 1.72 -0.20
N LEU A 85 16.88 2.37 0.97
CA LEU A 85 18.08 3.00 1.53
C LEU A 85 19.26 2.02 1.64
N ASP A 86 19.00 0.78 2.08
CA ASP A 86 20.00 -0.28 2.19
C ASP A 86 20.73 -0.54 0.85
N GLN A 87 20.07 -0.34 -0.30
CA GLN A 87 20.66 -0.49 -1.64
C GLN A 87 21.61 0.64 -2.01
N TYR A 88 21.45 1.83 -1.43
CA TYR A 88 22.28 3.00 -1.69
C TYR A 88 23.45 3.16 -0.70
N LEU A 89 23.52 2.33 0.35
CA LEU A 89 24.62 2.37 1.32
C LEU A 89 26.02 2.21 0.72
N PRO A 90 26.26 1.36 -0.30
CA PRO A 90 27.59 1.22 -0.91
C PRO A 90 28.12 2.53 -1.52
N ASP A 91 27.24 3.36 -2.08
CA ASP A 91 27.59 4.59 -2.79
C ASP A 91 27.34 5.87 -1.96
N ILE A 92 26.97 5.72 -0.68
CA ILE A 92 26.45 6.80 0.16
C ILE A 92 27.39 8.00 0.30
N LEU A 93 28.71 7.77 0.19
CA LEU A 93 29.73 8.81 0.32
C LEU A 93 29.71 9.83 -0.84
N TYR A 94 29.09 9.47 -1.97
CA TYR A 94 29.02 10.30 -3.18
C TYR A 94 27.64 10.93 -3.39
N ILE A 95 26.70 10.71 -2.46
CA ILE A 95 25.30 11.12 -2.59
C ILE A 95 24.96 12.16 -1.52
N ASN A 96 24.19 13.18 -1.90
CA ASN A 96 23.62 14.12 -0.93
C ASN A 96 22.47 13.43 -0.17
N GLY A 97 22.56 13.37 1.16
CA GLY A 97 21.56 12.67 1.97
C GLY A 97 20.13 13.24 1.90
N ARG A 98 19.95 14.54 1.60
CA ARG A 98 18.61 15.13 1.40
C ARG A 98 18.03 14.72 0.06
N ASP A 99 18.83 14.82 -1.01
CA ASP A 99 18.42 14.41 -2.35
C ASP A 99 18.16 12.89 -2.39
N LEU A 100 18.91 12.12 -1.61
CA LEU A 100 18.64 10.69 -1.43
C LEU A 100 17.25 10.45 -0.88
N VAL A 101 16.82 11.16 0.18
CA VAL A 101 15.47 10.97 0.73
C VAL A 101 14.39 11.28 -0.29
N GLU A 102 14.54 12.35 -1.08
CA GLU A 102 13.62 12.62 -2.19
C GLU A 102 13.55 11.45 -3.18
N HIS A 103 14.71 10.92 -3.55
CA HIS A 103 14.82 9.78 -4.44
C HIS A 103 14.20 8.49 -3.86
N LEU A 104 14.37 8.22 -2.56
CA LEU A 104 13.77 7.06 -1.90
C LEU A 104 12.23 7.09 -1.98
N TYR A 105 11.61 8.24 -1.71
CA TYR A 105 10.16 8.40 -1.79
C TYR A 105 9.65 8.26 -3.23
N LEU A 106 10.38 8.82 -4.19
CA LEU A 106 10.08 8.70 -5.62
C LEU A 106 10.15 7.24 -6.09
N GLU A 107 11.24 6.54 -5.77
CA GLU A 107 11.46 5.14 -6.16
C GLU A 107 10.42 4.21 -5.52
N ALA A 108 10.08 4.46 -4.25
CA ALA A 108 9.03 3.73 -3.54
C ALA A 108 7.61 4.04 -4.06
N ARG A 109 7.44 5.09 -4.87
CA ARG A 109 6.14 5.65 -5.27
C ARG A 109 5.26 5.99 -4.06
N ILE A 110 5.88 6.52 -3.00
CA ILE A 110 5.22 6.93 -1.78
C ILE A 110 5.11 8.45 -1.80
N GLU A 111 3.90 8.98 -1.65
CA GLU A 111 3.72 10.39 -1.34
C GLU A 111 4.15 10.66 0.11
N GLY A 112 5.00 11.66 0.29
CA GLY A 112 5.48 12.10 1.59
C GLY A 112 5.48 13.62 1.67
N THR A 113 4.96 14.14 2.77
CA THR A 113 5.07 15.55 3.14
C THR A 113 6.52 15.91 3.48
N ASP A 114 6.86 17.20 3.40
CA ASP A 114 8.19 17.69 3.78
C ASP A 114 8.55 17.33 5.23
N SER A 115 7.55 17.29 6.12
CA SER A 115 7.73 16.90 7.51
C SER A 115 8.11 15.42 7.66
N GLU A 116 7.43 14.53 6.93
CA GLU A 116 7.74 13.09 6.92
C GLU A 116 9.13 12.83 6.36
N LYS A 117 9.47 13.43 5.23
CA LYS A 117 10.81 13.29 4.60
C LYS A 117 11.91 13.80 5.52
N LYS A 118 11.71 14.96 6.15
CA LYS A 118 12.65 15.50 7.14
C LYS A 118 12.82 14.57 8.33
N SER A 119 11.71 14.03 8.86
CA SER A 119 11.76 13.08 9.98
C SER A 119 12.53 11.81 9.60
N PHE A 120 12.31 11.28 8.39
CA PHE A 120 13.06 10.14 7.87
C PHE A 120 14.56 10.43 7.74
N TYR A 121 14.91 11.58 7.15
CA TYR A 121 16.29 12.04 7.03
C TYR A 121 16.98 12.12 8.40
N ASP A 122 16.38 12.85 9.33
CA ASP A 122 16.95 13.11 10.66
C ASP A 122 17.12 11.81 11.46
N ARG A 123 16.22 10.84 11.27
CA ARG A 123 16.22 9.59 12.03
C ARG A 123 17.17 8.53 11.45
N TYR A 124 17.24 8.37 10.13
CA TYR A 124 17.92 7.22 9.51
C TYR A 124 19.12 7.61 8.63
N VAL A 125 19.05 8.71 7.89
CA VAL A 125 20.13 9.10 6.96
C VAL A 125 21.21 9.90 7.67
N LYS A 126 20.82 10.82 8.55
CA LYS A 126 21.76 11.64 9.33
C LYS A 126 22.51 10.83 10.40
N THR A 127 21.99 9.67 10.79
CA THR A 127 22.48 8.82 11.88
C THR A 127 23.28 7.61 11.40
N LEU A 128 23.49 7.49 10.08
CA LEU A 128 24.33 6.46 9.48
C LEU A 128 25.70 6.42 10.15
N SER A 129 26.20 5.21 10.40
CA SER A 129 27.51 5.01 11.04
C SER A 129 28.36 3.97 10.31
N LEU A 130 29.67 4.14 10.42
CA LEU A 130 30.64 3.17 9.95
C LEU A 130 30.75 2.04 10.97
N LYS A 131 30.69 0.81 10.48
CA LYS A 131 30.90 -0.41 11.24
C LYS A 131 32.10 -1.15 10.67
N ILE A 132 32.86 -1.78 11.55
CA ILE A 132 33.97 -2.66 11.21
C ILE A 132 33.62 -4.05 11.76
N ASP A 133 33.65 -5.07 10.91
CA ASP A 133 33.42 -6.44 11.35
C ASP A 133 34.69 -7.07 11.98
N LYS A 134 34.59 -8.33 12.42
CA LYS A 134 35.72 -9.04 13.05
C LYS A 134 36.87 -9.31 12.09
N ASP A 135 36.59 -9.34 10.79
CA ASP A 135 37.56 -9.59 9.73
C ASP A 135 38.19 -8.28 9.23
N GLY A 136 37.76 -7.14 9.76
CA GLY A 136 38.26 -5.82 9.43
C GLY A 136 37.57 -5.15 8.24
N ASN A 137 36.48 -5.72 7.72
CA ASN A 137 35.74 -5.12 6.61
C ASN A 137 34.87 -3.96 7.11
N PHE A 138 34.86 -2.88 6.32
CA PHE A 138 34.08 -1.69 6.59
C PHE A 138 32.71 -1.79 5.91
N SER A 139 31.66 -1.42 6.64
CA SER A 139 30.30 -1.28 6.11
C SER A 139 29.60 -0.08 6.72
N ILE A 140 28.62 0.50 6.03
CA ILE A 140 27.72 1.50 6.61
C ILE A 140 26.51 0.78 7.20
N GLU A 141 26.06 1.21 8.38
CA GLU A 141 24.85 0.68 9.00
C GLU A 141 23.82 1.79 9.27
N VAL A 142 22.55 1.42 9.14
CA VAL A 142 21.39 2.25 9.52
C VAL A 142 21.01 1.96 10.97
N LYS A 143 20.93 2.99 11.80
CA LYS A 143 20.40 2.85 13.17
C LYS A 143 18.87 2.76 13.13
N LYS A 144 18.33 1.59 13.47
CA LYS A 144 16.88 1.30 13.46
C LYS A 144 16.21 1.67 14.77
#